data_AF-A0A2N5XXZ5-F1
#
_entry.id   AF-A0A2N5XXZ5-F1
#
_cell.length_a   1.000
_cell.length_b   1.000
_cell.length_c   1.000
_cell.angle_alpha   90.00
_cell.angle_beta   90.00
_cell.angle_gamma   90.00
#
_symmetry.space_group_name_H-M   'P 1'
#
loop_
_entity.id
_entity.type
_entity.pdbx_description
1 polymer ?
#
loop_
_entity_poly.entity_id
_entity_poly.type
_entity_poly.pdbx_seq_one_letter_code
_entity_poly.pdbx_strand_id
1 'polypeptide(L)'
;MASMAFDTLQYARRLRAAGFPEPQADVQAELMAEAFGFYAENLLTRDHFTEVLNARFGEFGALMDARFAAQDARMDKRFAEQDAKFEKRFAEQDARMDKRFSEQDAKFLGCFVDQNAGFEKRFGKLERTLFLHTWMLGILVLVMVIPQLQVWLG
;
A
#
# COMPACT_ATOMS: atom_id res chain seq x y z
N MET A 1 -46.77 -31.28 -5.03
CA MET A 1 -46.34 -31.88 -6.31
C MET A 1 -47.58 -32.14 -7.13
N ALA A 2 -47.72 -31.53 -8.31
CA ALA A 2 -48.78 -31.89 -9.22
C ALA A 2 -48.41 -33.26 -9.80
N SER A 3 -48.98 -34.33 -9.25
CA SER A 3 -48.92 -35.64 -9.88
C SER A 3 -49.57 -35.51 -11.24
N MET A 4 -48.78 -35.47 -12.31
CA MET A 4 -49.27 -35.74 -13.66
C MET A 4 -49.66 -37.22 -13.70
N ALA A 5 -50.80 -37.56 -13.12
CA ALA A 5 -51.36 -38.89 -13.21
C ALA A 5 -51.88 -39.07 -14.64
N PHE A 6 -51.27 -39.98 -15.38
CA PHE A 6 -51.74 -40.35 -16.71
C PHE A 6 -53.13 -41.01 -16.58
N ASP A 7 -54.18 -40.35 -17.06
CA ASP A 7 -55.56 -40.83 -16.97
C ASP A 7 -55.82 -41.88 -18.07
N THR A 8 -55.58 -43.15 -17.71
CA THR A 8 -55.73 -44.32 -18.58
C THR A 8 -57.16 -44.48 -19.10
N LEU A 9 -58.17 -44.17 -18.28
CA LEU A 9 -59.58 -44.27 -18.65
C LEU A 9 -59.98 -43.22 -19.66
N GLN A 10 -59.50 -41.98 -19.51
CA GLN A 10 -59.75 -40.93 -20.48
C GLN A 10 -59.04 -41.21 -21.81
N TYR A 11 -57.82 -41.78 -21.76
CA TYR A 11 -57.06 -42.17 -22.94
C TYR A 11 -57.71 -43.33 -23.71
N ALA A 12 -58.15 -44.37 -23.01
CA ALA A 12 -58.88 -45.50 -23.60
C ALA A 12 -60.21 -45.07 -24.26
N ARG A 13 -60.96 -44.15 -23.62
CA ARG A 13 -62.19 -43.59 -24.22
C ARG A 13 -61.91 -42.85 -25.52
N ARG A 14 -60.81 -42.11 -25.60
CA ARG A 14 -60.41 -41.41 -26.83
C ARG A 14 -59.99 -42.36 -27.94
N LEU A 15 -59.30 -43.45 -27.59
CA LEU A 15 -58.94 -44.50 -28.56
C LEU A 15 -60.18 -45.21 -29.12
N ARG A 16 -61.17 -45.53 -28.28
CA ARG A 16 -62.46 -46.06 -28.74
C ARG A 16 -63.21 -45.08 -29.64
N ALA A 17 -63.24 -43.80 -29.28
CA ALA A 17 -63.86 -42.76 -30.10
C ALA A 17 -63.18 -42.58 -31.47
N ALA A 18 -61.90 -42.95 -31.57
CA ALA A 18 -61.14 -42.98 -32.83
C ALA A 18 -61.33 -44.29 -33.63
N GLY A 19 -62.15 -45.22 -33.15
CA GLY A 19 -62.50 -46.46 -33.86
C GLY A 19 -61.67 -47.69 -33.50
N PHE A 20 -60.85 -47.65 -32.44
CA PHE A 20 -60.11 -48.83 -31.98
C PHE A 20 -61.04 -49.82 -31.24
N PRO A 21 -60.85 -51.15 -31.41
CA PRO A 21 -61.57 -52.16 -30.65
C PRO A 21 -61.36 -51.99 -29.13
N GLU A 22 -62.42 -52.13 -28.34
CA GLU A 22 -62.39 -51.99 -26.87
C GLU A 22 -61.20 -52.68 -26.18
N PRO A 23 -60.90 -53.97 -26.44
CA PRO A 23 -59.79 -54.63 -25.77
C PRO A 23 -58.41 -54.08 -26.18
N GLN A 24 -58.25 -53.52 -27.39
CA GLN A 24 -56.99 -52.90 -27.79
C GLN A 24 -56.82 -51.52 -27.19
N ALA A 25 -57.88 -50.73 -27.09
CA ALA A 25 -57.85 -49.40 -26.50
C ALA A 25 -57.46 -49.43 -25.01
N ASP A 26 -57.96 -50.42 -24.27
CA ASP A 26 -57.66 -50.59 -22.84
C ASP A 26 -56.22 -51.07 -22.61
N VAL A 27 -55.75 -52.08 -23.36
CA VAL A 27 -54.37 -52.58 -23.29
C VAL A 27 -53.36 -51.51 -23.69
N GLN A 28 -53.67 -50.71 -24.71
CA GLN A 28 -52.79 -49.64 -25.18
C GLN A 28 -52.75 -48.48 -24.17
N ALA A 29 -53.85 -48.19 -23.47
CA ALA A 29 -53.86 -47.22 -22.38
C ALA A 29 -53.03 -47.67 -21.18
N GLU A 30 -53.10 -48.96 -20.85
CA GLU A 30 -52.35 -49.57 -19.75
C GLU A 30 -50.84 -49.58 -20.03
N LEU A 31 -50.43 -50.03 -21.23
CA LEU A 31 -49.04 -49.99 -21.67
C LEU A 31 -48.45 -48.57 -21.71
N MET A 32 -49.26 -47.57 -22.12
CA MET A 32 -48.83 -46.18 -22.10
C MET A 32 -48.67 -45.66 -20.67
N ALA A 33 -49.53 -46.07 -19.73
CA ALA A 33 -49.40 -45.72 -18.32
C ALA A 33 -48.14 -46.30 -17.68
N GLU A 34 -47.87 -47.58 -17.97
CA GLU A 34 -46.70 -48.30 -17.46
C GLU A 34 -45.40 -47.72 -18.01
N ALA A 35 -45.36 -47.43 -19.31
CA ALA A 35 -44.24 -46.72 -19.93
C ALA A 35 -44.05 -45.33 -19.31
N PHE A 36 -45.13 -44.57 -19.08
CA PHE A 36 -45.05 -43.25 -18.47
C PHE A 36 -44.55 -43.30 -17.01
N GLY A 37 -44.91 -44.34 -16.25
CA GLY A 37 -44.39 -44.59 -14.91
C GLY A 37 -42.88 -44.87 -14.93
N PHE A 38 -42.41 -45.74 -15.83
CA PHE A 38 -41.00 -46.03 -16.01
C PHE A 38 -40.18 -44.80 -16.45
N TYR A 39 -40.72 -43.99 -17.36
CA TYR A 39 -40.08 -42.74 -17.75
C TYR A 39 -40.12 -41.70 -16.62
N ALA A 40 -41.21 -41.57 -15.87
CA ALA A 40 -41.30 -40.63 -14.75
C ALA A 40 -40.29 -40.95 -13.63
N GLU A 41 -39.96 -42.23 -13.40
CA GLU A 41 -38.90 -42.65 -12.47
C GLU A 41 -37.48 -42.40 -13.02
N ASN A 42 -37.28 -42.51 -14.34
CA ASN A 42 -35.99 -42.26 -14.99
C ASN A 42 -35.76 -40.79 -15.42
N LEU A 43 -36.79 -39.95 -15.45
CA LEU A 43 -36.65 -38.53 -15.67
C LEU A 43 -36.02 -37.93 -14.41
N LEU A 44 -34.81 -37.39 -14.58
CA LEU A 44 -34.09 -36.58 -13.60
C LEU A 44 -35.07 -35.71 -12.81
N THR A 45 -35.37 -36.13 -11.58
CA THR A 45 -36.30 -35.41 -10.71
C THR A 45 -35.74 -34.01 -10.46
N ARG A 46 -36.63 -33.02 -10.29
CA ARG A 46 -36.21 -31.65 -9.97
C ARG A 46 -35.24 -31.61 -8.79
N ASP A 47 -35.42 -32.51 -7.83
CA ASP A 47 -34.59 -32.61 -6.63
C ASP A 47 -33.16 -33.03 -6.96
N HIS A 48 -32.98 -34.06 -7.81
CA HIS A 48 -31.65 -34.49 -8.25
C HIS A 48 -30.93 -33.39 -9.05
N PHE A 49 -31.64 -32.69 -9.94
CA PHE A 49 -31.08 -31.54 -10.65
C PHE A 49 -30.66 -30.42 -9.70
N THR A 50 -31.46 -30.15 -8.67
CA THR A 50 -31.19 -29.11 -7.66
C THR A 50 -29.97 -29.48 -6.83
N GLU A 51 -29.83 -30.75 -6.46
CA GLU A 51 -28.69 -31.25 -5.69
C GLU A 51 -27.38 -31.18 -6.48
N VAL A 52 -27.38 -31.62 -7.74
CA VAL A 52 -26.21 -31.52 -8.62
C VAL A 52 -25.82 -30.06 -8.88
N LEU A 53 -26.80 -29.18 -9.09
CA LEU A 53 -26.54 -27.74 -9.25
C LEU A 53 -25.94 -27.14 -7.98
N ASN A 54 -26.52 -27.41 -6.82
CA ASN A 54 -26.01 -26.92 -5.54
C ASN A 54 -24.59 -27.41 -5.26
N ALA A 55 -24.30 -28.69 -5.54
CA ALA A 55 -22.95 -29.24 -5.41
C ALA A 55 -21.96 -28.51 -6.33
N ARG A 56 -22.31 -28.29 -7.60
CA ARG A 56 -21.46 -27.55 -8.55
C ARG A 56 -21.26 -26.09 -8.18
N PHE A 57 -22.30 -25.40 -7.70
CA PHE A 57 -22.16 -24.03 -7.22
C PHE A 57 -21.31 -23.95 -5.96
N GLY A 58 -21.41 -24.94 -5.06
CA GLY A 58 -20.55 -25.06 -3.89
C GLY A 58 -19.07 -25.26 -4.26
N GLU A 59 -18.78 -26.19 -5.17
CA GLU A 59 -17.43 -26.42 -5.70
C GLU A 59 -16.86 -25.16 -6.38
N PHE A 60 -17.69 -24.47 -7.19
CA PHE A 60 -17.29 -23.24 -7.85
C PHE A 60 -17.01 -22.13 -6.84
N GLY A 61 -17.85 -21.99 -5.81
CA GLY A 61 -17.63 -21.05 -4.71
C GLY A 61 -16.30 -21.31 -4.00
N ALA A 62 -16.03 -22.56 -3.63
CA ALA A 62 -14.78 -22.94 -2.98
C ALA A 62 -13.54 -22.68 -3.87
N LEU A 63 -13.64 -22.93 -5.18
CA LEU A 63 -12.55 -22.63 -6.11
C LEU A 63 -12.31 -21.12 -6.22
N MET A 64 -13.38 -20.32 -6.29
CA MET A 64 -13.28 -18.87 -6.35
C MET A 64 -12.69 -18.30 -5.05
N ASP A 65 -13.14 -18.76 -3.89
CA ASP A 65 -12.59 -18.37 -2.60
C ASP A 65 -11.10 -18.71 -2.50
N ALA A 66 -10.70 -19.91 -2.92
CA ALA A 66 -9.29 -20.30 -2.96
C ALA A 66 -8.46 -19.39 -3.88
N ARG A 67 -9.00 -19.01 -5.04
CA ARG A 67 -8.32 -18.08 -5.96
C ARG A 67 -8.21 -16.67 -5.39
N PHE A 68 -9.27 -16.16 -4.77
CA PHE A 68 -9.25 -14.86 -4.13
C PHE A 68 -8.26 -14.85 -2.97
N ALA A 69 -8.28 -15.85 -2.09
CA ALA A 69 -7.32 -15.97 -0.99
C ALA A 69 -5.87 -16.02 -1.50
N ALA A 70 -5.61 -16.77 -2.58
CA ALA A 70 -4.27 -16.82 -3.19
C ALA A 70 -3.86 -15.48 -3.81
N GLN A 71 -4.80 -14.76 -4.42
CA GLN A 71 -4.56 -13.44 -4.98
C GLN A 71 -4.30 -12.40 -3.89
N ASP A 72 -5.04 -12.45 -2.79
CA ASP A 72 -4.89 -11.56 -1.64
C ASP A 72 -3.52 -11.76 -0.98
N ALA A 73 -3.14 -13.02 -0.72
CA ALA A 73 -1.81 -13.34 -0.20
C ALA A 73 -0.68 -12.86 -1.14
N ARG A 74 -0.90 -12.89 -2.45
CA ARG A 74 0.07 -12.35 -3.44
C ARG A 74 0.12 -10.82 -3.41
N MET A 75 -1.02 -10.15 -3.20
CA MET A 75 -1.05 -8.70 -3.03
C MET A 75 -0.36 -8.29 -1.75
N ASP A 76 -0.66 -8.92 -0.62
CA ASP A 76 -0.02 -8.67 0.67
C ASP A 76 1.50 -8.82 0.58
N LYS A 77 1.97 -9.90 -0.05
CA LYS A 77 3.41 -10.09 -0.27
C LYS A 77 4.03 -8.95 -1.08
N ARG A 78 3.35 -8.50 -2.13
CA ARG A 78 3.82 -7.38 -2.97
C ARG A 78 3.83 -6.05 -2.22
N PHE A 79 2.81 -5.80 -1.40
CA PHE A 79 2.75 -4.61 -0.55
C PHE A 79 3.89 -4.63 0.48
N ALA A 80 4.10 -5.74 1.18
CA ALA A 80 5.21 -5.90 2.11
C ALA A 80 6.59 -5.70 1.44
N GLU A 81 6.78 -6.23 0.23
CA GLU A 81 8.00 -6.00 -0.55
C GLU A 81 8.18 -4.53 -0.97
N GLN A 82 7.08 -3.84 -1.33
CA GLN A 82 7.11 -2.42 -1.66
C GLN A 82 7.42 -1.56 -0.43
N ASP A 83 6.78 -1.82 0.70
CA ASP A 83 7.00 -1.12 1.95
C ASP A 83 8.46 -1.26 2.40
N ALA A 84 9.01 -2.48 2.37
CA ALA A 84 10.42 -2.71 2.68
C ALA A 84 11.38 -1.93 1.76
N LYS A 85 11.02 -1.81 0.47
CA LYS A 85 11.80 -1.03 -0.50
C LYS A 85 11.70 0.47 -0.25
N PHE A 86 10.51 0.97 0.12
CA PHE A 86 10.31 2.37 0.50
C PHE A 86 11.09 2.70 1.77
N GLU A 87 10.99 1.87 2.81
CA GLU A 87 11.70 2.04 4.08
C GLU A 87 13.21 2.13 3.85
N LYS A 88 13.76 1.21 3.05
CA LYS A 88 15.19 1.24 2.69
C LYS A 88 15.58 2.54 1.97
N ARG A 89 14.76 3.01 1.02
CA ARG A 89 15.03 4.26 0.28
C ARG A 89 14.97 5.47 1.19
N PHE A 90 14.00 5.52 2.11
CA PHE A 90 13.90 6.58 3.09
C PHE A 90 15.11 6.60 4.00
N ALA A 91 15.53 5.46 4.55
CA ALA A 91 16.73 5.36 5.37
C ALA A 91 18.00 5.80 4.62
N GLU A 92 18.17 5.40 3.36
CA GLU A 92 19.29 5.85 2.52
C GLU A 92 19.24 7.36 2.25
N GLN A 93 18.06 7.91 2.02
CA GLN A 93 17.87 9.35 1.78
C GLN A 93 18.14 10.18 3.04
N ASP A 94 17.71 9.69 4.19
CA ASP A 94 17.91 10.32 5.49
C ASP A 94 19.41 10.36 5.85
N ALA A 95 20.11 9.22 5.72
CA ALA A 95 21.56 9.15 5.90
C ALA A 95 22.32 10.09 4.94
N ARG A 96 21.82 10.28 3.71
CA ARG A 96 22.40 11.23 2.75
C ARG A 96 22.17 12.68 3.17
N MET A 97 20.98 13.01 3.71
CA MET A 97 20.72 14.33 4.26
C MET A 97 21.61 14.62 5.46
N ASP A 98 21.68 13.70 6.43
CA ASP A 98 22.53 13.84 7.61
C ASP A 98 23.99 14.08 7.24
N LYS A 99 24.52 13.32 6.27
CA LYS A 99 25.87 13.52 5.78
C LYS A 99 26.06 14.93 5.19
N ARG A 100 25.10 15.41 4.40
CA ARG A 100 25.17 16.75 3.79
C ARG A 100 25.08 17.85 4.84
N PHE A 101 24.22 17.69 5.84
CA PHE A 101 24.13 18.63 6.95
C PHE A 101 25.43 18.66 7.74
N SER A 102 26.00 17.50 8.09
CA SER A 102 27.29 17.43 8.78
C SER A 102 28.44 18.08 7.98
N GLU A 103 28.49 17.84 6.66
CA GLU A 103 29.46 18.51 5.78
C GLU A 103 29.26 20.03 5.73
N GLN A 104 28.00 20.49 5.73
CA GLN A 104 27.67 21.91 5.72
C GLN A 104 28.01 22.59 7.05
N ASP A 105 27.73 21.94 8.18
CA ASP A 105 28.09 22.38 9.51
C ASP A 105 29.62 22.48 9.66
N ALA A 106 30.35 21.47 9.20
CA ALA A 106 31.81 21.49 9.21
C ALA A 106 32.39 22.67 8.39
N LYS A 107 31.81 22.95 7.22
CA LYS A 107 32.20 24.12 6.40
C LYS A 107 31.89 25.43 7.09
N PHE A 108 30.73 25.53 7.73
CA PHE A 108 30.33 26.73 8.45
C PHE A 108 31.26 27.00 9.62
N LEU A 109 31.51 25.98 10.46
CA LEU A 109 32.48 26.05 11.56
C LEU A 109 33.88 26.41 11.06
N GLY A 110 34.34 25.80 9.97
CA GLY A 110 35.63 26.14 9.35
C GLY A 110 35.71 27.62 8.92
N CYS A 111 34.66 28.13 8.26
CA CYS A 111 34.57 29.54 7.87
C CYS A 111 34.63 30.47 9.09
N PHE A 112 33.96 30.11 10.19
CA PHE A 112 34.03 30.88 11.44
C PHE A 112 35.44 30.90 12.03
N VAL A 113 36.13 29.76 12.05
CA VAL A 113 37.51 29.69 12.54
C VAL A 113 38.43 30.55 11.69
N ASP A 114 38.34 30.45 10.37
CA ASP A 114 39.15 31.25 9.43
C ASP A 114 38.87 32.75 9.59
N GLN A 115 37.60 33.12 9.73
CA GLN A 115 37.19 34.50 9.97
C GLN A 115 37.75 35.02 11.29
N ASN A 116 37.64 34.24 12.37
CA ASN A 116 38.16 34.63 13.68
C ASN A 116 39.68 34.80 13.65
N ALA A 117 40.41 33.89 13.01
CA ALA A 117 41.85 34.01 12.81
C ALA A 117 42.23 35.28 12.00
N GLY A 118 41.40 35.66 11.03
CA GLY A 118 41.55 36.92 10.30
C GLY A 118 41.36 38.15 11.19
N PHE A 119 40.36 38.13 12.07
CA PHE A 119 40.14 39.18 13.08
C PHE A 119 41.30 39.27 14.07
N GLU A 120 41.76 38.15 14.62
CA GLU A 120 42.88 38.08 15.56
C GLU A 120 44.13 38.76 14.99
N LYS A 121 44.46 38.48 13.70
CA LYS A 121 45.58 39.11 13.00
C LYS A 121 45.41 40.64 12.85
N ARG A 122 44.19 41.10 12.54
CA ARG A 122 43.89 42.54 12.42
C ARG A 122 43.98 43.24 13.76
N PHE A 123 43.41 42.65 14.82
CA PHE A 123 43.50 43.17 16.18
C PHE A 123 44.94 43.24 16.66
N GLY A 124 45.74 42.17 16.50
CA GLY A 124 47.16 42.21 16.86
C GLY A 124 47.96 43.29 16.11
N LYS A 125 47.61 43.59 14.84
CA LYS A 125 48.22 44.71 14.11
C LYS A 125 47.78 46.07 14.66
N LEU A 126 46.50 46.22 15.02
CA LEU A 126 45.96 47.42 15.64
C LEU A 126 46.56 47.66 17.02
N GLU A 127 46.66 46.65 17.87
CA GLU A 127 47.28 46.74 19.20
C GLU A 127 48.73 47.21 19.13
N ARG A 128 49.53 46.67 18.20
CA ARG A 128 50.92 47.15 18.00
C ARG A 128 50.94 48.62 17.57
N THR A 129 50.06 48.99 16.64
CA THR A 129 49.96 50.36 16.15
C THR A 129 49.52 51.30 17.28
N LEU A 130 48.52 50.93 18.06
CA LEU A 130 48.04 51.70 19.21
C LEU A 130 49.13 51.82 20.26
N PHE A 131 49.83 50.74 20.61
CA PHE A 131 50.93 50.78 21.57
C PHE A 131 52.04 51.74 21.11
N LEU A 132 52.42 51.70 19.84
CA LEU A 132 53.37 52.66 19.26
C LEU A 132 52.87 54.10 19.38
N HIS A 133 51.60 54.37 19.05
CA HIS A 133 51.02 55.71 19.16
C HIS A 133 50.92 56.18 20.62
N THR A 134 50.51 55.29 21.54
CA THR A 134 50.45 55.58 22.98
C THR A 134 51.84 55.90 23.53
N TRP A 135 52.89 55.18 23.11
CA TRP A 135 54.27 55.49 23.49
C TRP A 135 54.75 56.83 22.91
N MET A 136 54.49 57.11 21.63
CA MET A 136 54.85 58.38 21.00
C MET A 136 54.16 59.56 21.71
N LEU A 137 52.86 59.43 22.03
CA LEU A 137 52.12 60.44 22.79
C LEU A 137 52.71 60.63 24.19
N GLY A 138 53.06 59.56 24.89
CA GLY A 138 53.71 59.64 26.21
C GLY A 138 55.04 60.39 26.18
N ILE A 139 55.88 60.11 25.17
CA ILE A 139 57.15 60.84 24.96
C ILE A 139 56.88 62.31 24.63
N LEU A 140 55.91 62.61 23.76
CA LEU A 140 55.54 63.97 23.38
C LEU A 140 55.08 64.78 24.59
N VAL A 141 54.21 64.20 25.43
CA VAL A 141 53.76 64.83 26.68
C VAL A 141 54.94 65.08 27.62
N LEU A 142 55.84 64.10 27.78
CA LEU A 142 57.03 64.26 28.62
C LEU A 142 57.95 65.38 28.13
N VAL A 143 58.21 65.45 26.83
CA VAL A 143 59.00 66.54 26.20
C VAL A 143 58.32 67.90 26.39
N MET A 144 56.99 67.97 26.36
CA MET A 144 56.27 69.23 26.55
C MET A 144 56.25 69.68 28.03
N VAL A 145 56.19 68.75 28.97
CA VAL A 145 56.08 69.05 30.42
C VAL A 145 57.43 69.42 31.04
N ILE A 146 58.53 68.79 30.63
CA ILE A 146 59.89 69.08 31.14
C ILE A 146 60.26 70.58 31.11
N PRO A 147 60.13 71.31 29.98
CA PRO A 147 60.50 72.73 29.94
C PRO A 147 59.57 73.60 30.81
N GLN A 148 58.29 73.24 30.98
CA GLN A 148 57.41 73.96 31.88
C GLN A 148 57.82 73.79 33.34
N LEU A 149 58.29 72.60 33.74
CA LEU A 149 58.82 72.37 35.09
C LEU A 149 60.12 73.13 35.35
N GLN A 150 61.01 73.23 34.36
CA GLN A 150 62.26 74.01 34.49
C GLN A 150 62.00 75.51 34.68
N VAL A 151 60.97 76.06 34.02
CA VAL A 151 60.56 77.47 34.19
C VAL A 151 59.91 77.72 35.56
N TRP A 152 59.28 76.71 36.16
CA TRP A 152 58.60 76.88 37.45
C TRP A 152 59.52 76.67 38.66
N LEU A 153 60.59 75.87 38.50
CA LEU A 153 61.55 75.52 39.56
C LEU A 153 62.85 76.35 39.53
N GLY A 154 63.09 77.15 38.49
CA GLY A 154 64.26 78.04 38.35
C GLY A 154 63.88 79.50 38.44
#